data_AF-A0A9D2KAJ8-F1
#
_entry.id   AF-A0A9D2KAJ8-F1
#
_cell.length_a   1.000
_cell.length_b   1.000
_cell.length_c   1.000
_cell.angle_alpha   90.00
_cell.angle_beta   90.00
_cell.angle_gamma   90.00
#
_symmetry.space_group_name_H-M   'P 1'
#
loop_
_entity.id
_entity.type
_entity.pdbx_description
1 polymer ?
#
loop_
_entity_poly.entity_id
_entity_poly.type
_entity_poly.pdbx_seq_one_letter_code
_entity_poly.pdbx_strand_id
1 'polypeptide(L)'
;MKIKKIVPYNIRKILPMIGIAGASLIMGGCQKEQPTHDVELTFSSDDASNIVLIHPDETPLTVSREVSDIIKYLDAQSNIRTIYLVPKDNWSGVQSQGVTAIRNNALSYAIDYSPKVRGRGDFNFQLGEASKVPEDSLWYVKHGWTINEYYNRQQR
;
A
#
# COMPACT_ATOMS: atom_id res chain seq x y z
N MET A 1 34.76 -24.60 -8.63
CA MET A 1 33.95 -24.24 -9.82
C MET A 1 32.50 -24.17 -9.34
N LYS A 2 31.79 -23.04 -9.28
CA LYS A 2 31.53 -22.01 -10.28
C LYS A 2 31.49 -20.62 -9.62
N ILE A 3 32.07 -19.64 -10.31
CA ILE A 3 32.06 -18.21 -10.00
C ILE A 3 30.66 -17.65 -10.28
N LYS A 4 30.10 -16.81 -9.40
CA LYS A 4 28.98 -15.92 -9.75
C LYS A 4 29.38 -14.46 -9.55
N LYS A 5 29.24 -13.72 -10.65
CA LYS A 5 29.73 -12.38 -10.94
C LYS A 5 29.10 -11.33 -10.02
N ILE A 6 29.92 -10.45 -9.45
CA ILE A 6 29.51 -9.16 -8.90
C ILE A 6 29.37 -8.21 -10.09
N VAL A 7 28.18 -7.67 -10.33
CA VAL A 7 27.95 -6.64 -11.36
C VAL A 7 28.24 -5.28 -10.73
N PRO A 8 29.21 -4.49 -11.22
CA PRO A 8 29.46 -3.15 -10.70
C PRO A 8 28.44 -2.16 -11.27
N TYR A 9 27.59 -1.57 -10.43
CA TYR A 9 26.72 -0.48 -10.84
C TYR A 9 27.54 0.83 -10.93
N ASN A 10 27.62 1.37 -12.14
CA ASN A 10 28.20 2.69 -12.43
C ASN A 10 27.24 3.79 -11.97
N ILE A 11 27.50 4.40 -10.80
CA ILE A 11 26.82 5.63 -10.39
C ILE A 11 27.39 6.77 -11.26
N ARG A 12 26.75 7.04 -12.40
CA ARG A 12 26.99 8.30 -13.11
C ARG A 12 26.35 9.42 -12.31
N LYS A 13 27.19 10.16 -11.58
CA LYS A 13 26.84 11.45 -10.96
C LYS A 13 26.13 12.33 -12.00
N ILE A 14 24.86 12.65 -11.76
CA ILE A 14 24.20 13.80 -12.38
C ILE A 14 23.69 14.65 -11.23
N LEU A 15 24.44 15.70 -10.92
CA LEU A 15 24.00 16.80 -10.07
C LEU A 15 22.88 17.54 -10.81
N PRO A 16 21.69 17.77 -10.23
CA PRO A 16 20.80 18.77 -10.77
C PRO A 16 21.32 20.15 -10.32
N MET A 17 21.95 20.87 -11.26
CA MET A 17 22.12 22.31 -11.17
C MET A 17 20.73 22.95 -11.04
N ILE A 18 20.54 23.72 -9.97
CA ILE A 18 19.40 24.62 -9.82
C ILE A 18 19.57 25.72 -10.88
N GLY A 19 18.77 25.64 -11.95
CA GLY A 19 18.67 26.66 -12.99
C GLY A 19 17.24 27.20 -13.04
N ILE A 20 17.02 28.34 -12.40
CA ILE A 20 15.84 29.18 -12.61
C ILE A 20 15.99 29.82 -14.00
N ALA A 21 14.98 29.74 -14.85
CA ALA A 21 14.43 30.86 -15.62
C ALA A 21 13.63 30.39 -16.84
N GLY A 22 12.50 31.06 -17.05
CA GLY A 22 12.12 31.55 -18.36
C GLY A 22 11.42 30.56 -19.29
N ALA A 23 10.16 30.86 -19.58
CA ALA A 23 9.36 30.22 -20.61
C ALA A 23 10.15 30.01 -21.92
N SER A 24 10.08 28.80 -22.47
CA SER A 24 10.40 28.52 -23.87
C SER A 24 9.55 27.35 -24.34
N LEU A 25 8.52 27.70 -25.12
CA LEU A 25 7.77 26.81 -25.98
C LEU A 25 8.73 26.16 -26.98
N ILE A 26 9.04 24.86 -26.88
CA ILE A 26 9.57 24.09 -28.00
C ILE A 26 8.95 22.69 -28.02
N MET A 27 8.38 22.43 -29.19
CA MET A 27 7.95 21.18 -29.81
C MET A 27 8.70 19.91 -29.40
N GLY A 28 8.00 18.79 -29.59
CA GLY A 28 8.65 17.61 -30.17
C GLY A 28 8.92 16.49 -29.19
N GLY A 29 7.86 15.79 -28.83
CA GLY A 29 7.96 14.50 -28.18
C GLY A 29 6.57 14.08 -27.74
N CYS A 30 5.86 13.34 -28.60
CA CYS A 30 4.83 12.44 -28.11
C CYS A 30 5.57 11.35 -27.32
N GLN A 31 6.09 11.71 -26.14
CA GLN A 31 6.26 10.75 -25.08
C GLN A 31 4.85 10.25 -24.87
N LYS A 32 4.55 9.05 -25.38
CA LYS A 32 3.30 8.37 -25.07
C LYS A 32 3.25 8.36 -23.55
N GLU A 33 2.46 9.25 -22.95
CA GLU A 33 2.14 9.19 -21.54
C GLU A 33 1.67 7.76 -21.33
N GLN A 34 2.42 7.01 -20.53
CA GLN A 34 2.01 5.66 -20.19
C GLN A 34 0.64 5.80 -19.52
N PRO A 35 -0.38 5.05 -19.97
CA PRO A 35 -1.70 5.16 -19.39
C PRO A 35 -1.60 4.92 -17.90
N THR A 36 -2.15 5.85 -17.13
CA THR A 36 -2.16 5.72 -15.67
C THR A 36 -3.09 4.58 -15.29
N HIS A 37 -2.68 3.79 -14.31
CA HIS A 37 -3.48 2.68 -13.80
C HIS A 37 -3.40 2.61 -12.27
N ASP A 38 -4.34 1.86 -11.70
CA ASP A 38 -4.39 1.58 -10.28
C ASP A 38 -3.82 0.18 -10.04
N VAL A 39 -3.22 -0.01 -8.86
CA VAL A 39 -2.63 -1.29 -8.42
C VAL A 39 -3.32 -1.73 -7.14
N GLU A 40 -3.61 -3.03 -7.04
CA GLU A 40 -4.13 -3.63 -5.81
C GLU A 40 -3.04 -4.49 -5.17
N LEU A 41 -2.78 -4.23 -3.89
CA LEU A 41 -1.92 -5.05 -3.04
C LEU A 41 -2.78 -5.72 -2.00
N THR A 42 -2.81 -7.04 -2.03
CA THR A 42 -3.58 -7.81 -1.05
C THR A 42 -2.76 -8.08 0.20
N PHE A 43 -3.41 -8.16 1.36
CA PHE A 43 -2.74 -8.48 2.61
C PHE A 43 -3.57 -9.37 3.54
N SER A 44 -2.85 -10.13 4.38
CA SER A 44 -3.36 -11.13 5.31
C SER A 44 -2.86 -10.90 6.74
N SER A 45 -3.49 -11.58 7.70
CA SER A 45 -3.09 -11.61 9.11
C SER A 45 -2.39 -12.91 9.50
N ASP A 46 -1.43 -13.40 8.72
CA ASP A 46 -0.70 -14.60 9.16
C ASP A 46 0.16 -14.34 10.40
N ASP A 47 0.50 -13.09 10.69
CA ASP A 47 1.05 -12.68 11.98
C ASP A 47 0.56 -11.28 12.35
N ALA A 48 -0.05 -11.13 13.53
CA ALA A 48 -0.52 -9.86 14.09
C ALA A 48 0.57 -8.77 14.27
N SER A 49 1.80 -9.04 13.81
CA SER A 49 2.95 -8.15 13.83
C SER A 49 3.60 -7.90 12.46
N ASN A 50 3.19 -8.60 11.39
CA ASN A 50 3.72 -8.41 10.03
C ASN A 50 2.60 -8.53 8.99
N ILE A 51 2.26 -7.43 8.31
CA ILE A 51 1.36 -7.46 7.16
C ILE A 51 2.17 -7.81 5.91
N VAL A 52 1.92 -9.00 5.34
CA VAL A 52 2.53 -9.46 4.10
C VAL A 52 1.74 -8.89 2.92
N LEU A 53 2.38 -8.03 2.10
CA LEU A 53 1.79 -7.55 0.85
C LEU A 53 2.06 -8.59 -0.25
N ILE A 54 0.99 -9.14 -0.83
CA ILE A 54 1.07 -10.07 -1.96
C ILE A 54 0.84 -9.27 -3.24
N HIS A 55 1.84 -9.30 -4.12
CA HIS A 55 1.77 -8.68 -5.45
C HIS A 55 0.76 -9.46 -6.34
N PRO A 56 0.08 -8.79 -7.30
CA PRO A 56 -0.92 -9.43 -8.18
C PRO A 56 -0.42 -10.58 -9.06
N ASP A 57 0.88 -10.86 -9.13
CA ASP A 57 1.45 -12.04 -9.81
C ASP A 57 1.63 -13.26 -8.90
N GLU A 58 1.02 -13.23 -7.70
CA GLU A 58 1.03 -14.30 -6.70
C GLU A 58 2.43 -14.66 -6.16
N THR A 59 3.45 -13.84 -6.40
CA THR A 59 4.75 -14.01 -5.74
C THR A 59 4.64 -13.58 -4.28
N PRO A 60 4.82 -14.48 -3.30
CA PRO A 60 4.78 -14.11 -1.90
C PRO A 60 6.05 -13.36 -1.56
N LEU A 61 5.92 -12.05 -1.31
CA LEU A 61 7.00 -11.22 -0.80
C LEU A 61 6.77 -11.03 0.69
N THR A 62 7.63 -11.62 1.53
CA THR A 62 7.57 -11.45 2.98
C THR A 62 7.84 -9.98 3.34
N VAL A 63 6.77 -9.23 3.59
CA VAL A 63 6.85 -7.85 4.09
C VAL A 63 6.81 -7.92 5.62
N SER A 64 8.00 -7.87 6.24
CA SER A 64 8.09 -7.53 7.66
C SER A 64 8.01 -6.00 7.82
N ARG A 65 8.01 -5.49 9.07
CA ARG A 65 7.99 -4.08 9.56
C ARG A 65 8.52 -2.94 8.66
N GLU A 66 9.27 -3.27 7.62
CA GLU A 66 9.49 -2.48 6.40
C GLU A 66 8.22 -2.40 5.55
N VAL A 67 7.35 -1.47 5.90
CA VAL A 67 6.30 -0.97 5.02
C VAL A 67 6.92 -0.07 3.92
N SER A 68 7.94 -0.44 3.17
CA SER A 68 7.76 -1.38 2.06
C SER A 68 8.63 -0.91 0.90
N ASP A 69 9.50 -1.77 0.40
CA ASP A 69 10.18 -1.48 -0.86
C ASP A 69 9.20 -1.56 -2.04
N ILE A 70 8.07 -2.27 -1.87
CA ILE A 70 6.99 -2.33 -2.85
C ILE A 70 6.26 -0.98 -2.97
N ILE A 71 5.81 -0.34 -1.88
CA ILE A 71 5.12 0.96 -2.01
C ILE A 71 6.13 2.02 -2.45
N LYS A 72 7.38 2.01 -1.96
CA LYS A 72 8.44 2.89 -2.49
C LYS A 72 8.62 2.72 -4.00
N TYR A 73 8.69 1.47 -4.45
CA TYR A 73 8.86 1.13 -5.87
C TYR A 73 7.66 1.57 -6.70
N LEU A 74 6.43 1.30 -6.25
CA LEU A 74 5.20 1.67 -6.95
C LEU A 74 4.98 3.20 -6.93
N ASP A 75 5.30 3.87 -5.83
CA ASP A 75 5.17 5.32 -5.72
C ASP A 75 6.11 6.06 -6.67
N ALA A 76 7.33 5.53 -6.85
CA ALA A 76 8.32 6.02 -7.81
C ALA A 76 7.88 5.87 -9.27
N GLN A 77 6.85 5.06 -9.57
CA GLN A 77 6.31 4.94 -10.92
C GLN A 77 5.35 6.09 -11.23
N SER A 78 5.61 6.82 -12.30
CA SER A 78 4.80 7.97 -12.73
C SER A 78 3.44 7.57 -13.31
N ASN A 79 3.29 6.34 -13.78
CA ASN A 79 2.06 5.80 -14.36
C ASN A 79 1.16 5.10 -13.34
N ILE A 80 1.51 5.09 -12.04
CA ILE A 80 0.63 4.58 -10.98
C ILE A 80 -0.13 5.75 -10.36
N ARG A 81 -1.46 5.68 -10.45
CA ARG A 81 -2.38 6.69 -9.92
C ARG A 81 -2.76 6.40 -8.47
N THR A 82 -3.16 5.17 -8.16
CA THR A 82 -3.60 4.78 -6.82
C THR A 82 -3.13 3.38 -6.49
N ILE A 83 -2.70 3.18 -5.25
CA ILE A 83 -2.30 1.89 -4.70
C ILE A 83 -3.35 1.52 -3.66
N TYR A 84 -4.17 0.52 -3.97
CA TYR A 84 -5.20 0.01 -3.07
C TYR A 84 -4.64 -1.11 -2.20
N LEU A 85 -4.81 -0.97 -0.89
CA LEU A 85 -4.52 -2.02 0.09
C LEU A 85 -5.80 -2.80 0.38
N VAL A 86 -5.83 -4.08 0.03
CA VAL A 86 -7.04 -4.92 0.06
C VAL A 86 -6.87 -6.09 1.06
N PRO A 87 -7.71 -6.20 2.11
CA PRO A 87 -7.70 -7.35 2.99
C PRO A 87 -8.22 -8.60 2.24
N LYS A 88 -7.49 -9.72 2.29
CA LYS A 88 -7.83 -10.96 1.55
C LYS A 88 -8.44 -12.07 2.41
N ASP A 89 -8.11 -12.10 3.70
CA ASP A 89 -8.47 -13.21 4.60
C ASP A 89 -9.61 -12.89 5.57
N ASN A 90 -9.93 -13.88 6.40
CA ASN A 90 -10.92 -13.76 7.45
C ASN A 90 -10.34 -13.10 8.71
N TRP A 91 -10.80 -11.88 9.00
CA TRP A 91 -10.43 -11.08 10.17
C TRP A 91 -11.39 -11.26 11.35
N SER A 92 -12.33 -12.21 11.30
CA SER A 92 -13.33 -12.41 12.37
C SER A 92 -12.76 -12.92 13.70
N GLY A 93 -11.50 -13.36 13.72
CA GLY A 93 -10.77 -13.68 14.96
C GLY A 93 -10.08 -12.48 15.60
N VAL A 94 -10.08 -11.31 14.95
CA VAL A 94 -9.37 -10.12 15.41
C VAL A 94 -10.19 -9.39 16.46
N GLN A 95 -9.63 -9.31 17.67
CA GLN A 95 -10.17 -8.53 18.79
C GLN A 95 -9.75 -7.06 18.72
N SER A 96 -10.34 -6.21 19.55
CA SER A 96 -10.11 -4.76 19.54
C SER A 96 -8.62 -4.36 19.58
N GLN A 97 -7.79 -5.04 20.37
CA GLN A 97 -6.35 -4.82 20.40
C GLN A 97 -5.68 -5.13 19.05
N GLY A 98 -6.14 -6.17 18.37
CA GLY A 98 -5.68 -6.54 17.04
C GLY A 98 -6.11 -5.52 15.98
N VAL A 99 -7.32 -4.96 16.09
CA VAL A 99 -7.79 -3.85 15.23
C VAL A 99 -6.84 -2.66 15.35
N THR A 100 -6.50 -2.23 16.56
CA THR A 100 -5.53 -1.14 16.79
C THR A 100 -4.12 -1.53 16.29
N ALA A 101 -3.69 -2.77 16.51
CA ALA A 101 -2.36 -3.24 16.11
C ALA A 101 -2.17 -3.25 14.58
N ILE A 102 -3.18 -3.72 13.82
CA ILE A 102 -3.15 -3.75 12.35
C ILE A 102 -2.94 -2.33 11.80
N ARG A 103 -3.67 -1.35 12.34
CA ARG A 103 -3.51 0.06 11.98
C ARG A 103 -2.07 0.52 12.28
N ASN A 104 -1.66 0.44 13.54
CA ASN A 104 -0.45 1.11 14.02
C ASN A 104 0.84 0.44 13.54
N ASN A 105 0.82 -0.88 13.35
CA ASN A 105 2.03 -1.63 13.02
C ASN A 105 2.29 -1.73 11.52
N ALA A 106 1.31 -1.38 10.67
CA ALA A 106 1.46 -1.59 9.24
C ALA A 106 0.70 -0.57 8.38
N LEU A 107 -0.62 -0.46 8.52
CA LEU A 107 -1.40 0.31 7.56
C LEU A 107 -1.15 1.82 7.65
N SER A 108 -0.91 2.35 8.85
CA SER A 108 -0.57 3.77 9.01
C SER A 108 0.72 4.12 8.27
N TYR A 109 1.75 3.29 8.39
CA TYR A 109 3.02 3.52 7.70
C TYR A 109 2.87 3.55 6.17
N ALA A 110 2.01 2.68 5.62
CA ALA A 110 1.76 2.63 4.17
C ALA A 110 1.02 3.89 3.69
N ILE A 111 -0.02 4.28 4.42
CA ILE A 111 -0.85 5.45 4.11
C ILE A 111 -0.05 6.75 4.24
N ASP A 112 0.78 6.86 5.29
CA ASP A 112 1.60 8.04 5.55
C ASP A 112 2.77 8.17 4.57
N TYR A 113 3.23 7.06 3.97
CA TYR A 113 4.34 7.07 3.02
C TYR A 113 4.01 7.80 1.71
N SER A 114 2.82 7.58 1.14
CA SER A 114 2.44 8.19 -0.13
C SER A 114 0.96 8.57 -0.21
N PRO A 115 0.64 9.76 -0.75
CA PRO A 115 -0.74 10.18 -0.96
C PRO A 115 -1.47 9.35 -2.02
N LYS A 116 -0.78 8.47 -2.77
CA LYS A 116 -1.39 7.53 -3.72
C LYS A 116 -2.00 6.32 -3.03
N VAL A 117 -1.67 6.05 -1.77
CA VAL A 117 -2.11 4.84 -1.07
C VAL A 117 -3.50 5.04 -0.48
N ARG A 118 -4.40 4.07 -0.71
CA ARG A 118 -5.78 4.07 -0.20
C ARG A 118 -6.15 2.67 0.29
N GLY A 119 -7.05 2.62 1.26
CA GLY A 119 -7.74 1.40 1.64
C GLY A 119 -8.83 1.04 0.64
N ARG A 120 -9.09 -0.25 0.52
CA ARG A 120 -10.24 -0.80 -0.22
C ARG A 120 -10.62 -2.15 0.35
N GLY A 121 -11.90 -2.50 0.29
CA GLY A 121 -12.42 -3.78 0.79
C GLY A 121 -12.95 -3.69 2.22
N ASP A 122 -13.50 -4.80 2.69
CA ASP A 122 -14.22 -4.91 3.96
C ASP A 122 -13.37 -5.70 4.98
N PHE A 123 -13.19 -5.15 6.17
CA PHE A 123 -12.70 -5.91 7.31
C PHE A 123 -13.89 -6.57 8.01
N ASN A 124 -13.89 -7.90 8.04
CA ASN A 124 -14.91 -8.68 8.75
C ASN A 124 -14.50 -8.98 10.20
N PHE A 125 -14.09 -7.96 10.95
CA PHE A 125 -13.67 -8.09 12.35
C PHE A 125 -14.74 -8.78 13.22
N GLN A 126 -14.31 -9.37 14.34
CA GLN A 126 -15.24 -9.95 15.31
C GLN A 126 -16.31 -8.93 15.70
N LEU A 127 -17.58 -9.37 15.75
CA LEU A 127 -18.72 -8.49 16.00
C LEU A 127 -18.54 -7.69 17.30
N GLY A 128 -18.71 -6.38 17.20
CA GLY A 128 -18.58 -5.43 18.31
C GLY A 128 -17.15 -5.03 18.67
N GLU A 129 -16.11 -5.75 18.20
CA GLU A 129 -14.72 -5.42 18.55
C GLU A 129 -14.27 -4.08 17.95
N ALA A 130 -14.65 -3.81 16.69
CA ALA A 130 -14.41 -2.52 16.04
C ALA A 130 -15.06 -1.35 16.82
N SER A 131 -16.24 -1.57 17.39
CA SER A 131 -16.95 -0.55 18.18
C SER A 131 -16.28 -0.23 19.52
N LYS A 132 -15.44 -1.12 20.05
CA LYS A 132 -14.65 -0.86 21.26
C LYS A 132 -13.48 0.08 21.02
N VAL A 133 -13.08 0.25 19.76
CA VAL A 133 -11.99 1.14 19.31
C VAL A 133 -12.49 2.09 18.23
N PRO A 134 -13.39 3.04 18.60
CA PRO A 134 -14.09 3.88 17.62
C PRO A 134 -13.14 4.77 16.81
N GLU A 135 -12.04 5.23 17.40
CA GLU A 135 -11.04 6.04 16.71
C GLU A 135 -10.34 5.27 15.59
N ASP A 136 -9.98 4.01 15.84
CA ASP A 136 -9.37 3.13 14.83
C ASP A 136 -10.38 2.80 13.74
N SER A 137 -11.60 2.42 14.11
CA SER A 137 -12.67 2.12 13.16
C SER A 137 -12.97 3.30 12.23
N LEU A 138 -13.06 4.52 12.77
CA LEU A 138 -13.23 5.73 11.97
C LEU A 138 -12.00 6.01 11.10
N TRP A 139 -10.79 5.71 11.58
CA TRP A 139 -9.56 5.83 10.79
C TRP A 139 -9.61 4.91 9.57
N TYR A 140 -10.02 3.64 9.71
CA TYR A 140 -10.16 2.72 8.58
C TYR A 140 -11.15 3.25 7.54
N VAL A 141 -12.34 3.67 7.98
CA VAL A 141 -13.38 4.19 7.09
C VAL A 141 -12.92 5.45 6.36
N LYS A 142 -12.25 6.36 7.08
CA LYS A 142 -11.68 7.59 6.49
C LYS A 142 -10.67 7.29 5.37
N HIS A 143 -9.95 6.17 5.46
CA HIS A 143 -8.92 5.80 4.48
C HIS A 143 -9.43 4.87 3.37
N GLY A 144 -10.73 4.55 3.35
CA GLY A 144 -11.38 3.88 2.22
C GLY A 144 -11.74 2.41 2.43
N TRP A 145 -11.48 1.85 3.61
CA TRP A 145 -11.97 0.51 3.97
C TRP A 145 -13.41 0.57 4.49
N THR A 146 -14.12 -0.54 4.37
CA THR A 146 -15.36 -0.78 5.11
C THR A 146 -15.10 -1.75 6.26
N ILE A 147 -16.01 -1.76 7.24
CA ILE A 147 -15.94 -2.66 8.39
C ILE A 147 -17.30 -3.35 8.54
N ASN A 148 -17.27 -4.68 8.57
CA ASN A 148 -18.42 -5.56 8.79
C ASN A 148 -19.61 -5.26 7.86
N GLU A 149 -19.34 -4.78 6.64
CA GLU A 149 -20.38 -4.44 5.68
C GLU A 149 -21.14 -5.69 5.21
N TYR A 150 -20.47 -6.84 5.10
CA TYR A 150 -21.14 -8.10 4.83
C TYR A 150 -22.18 -8.45 5.90
N TYR A 151 -21.82 -8.34 7.19
CA TYR A 151 -22.75 -8.59 8.30
C TYR A 151 -23.91 -7.59 8.31
N ASN A 152 -23.62 -6.31 8.08
CA ASN A 152 -24.66 -5.26 8.04
C ASN A 152 -25.67 -5.47 6.91
N ARG A 153 -25.26 -6.07 5.79
CA ARG A 153 -26.17 -6.40 4.67
C ARG A 153 -27.07 -7.59 4.95
N GLN A 154 -26.62 -8.56 5.75
CA GLN A 154 -27.43 -9.74 6.12
C GLN A 154 -28.50 -9.42 7.18
N GLN A 155 -28.38 -8.30 7.88
CA GLN A 155 -29.33 -7.85 8.92
C GLN A 155 -30.39 -6.85 8.41
N ARG A 156 -30.33 -6.48 7.12
CA ARG A 156 -31.30 -5.59 6.46
C ARG A 156 -32.27 -6.40 5.62
#